data_AF-A0AAJ2JRR4-F1
#
_entry.id   AF-A0AAJ2JRR4-F1
#
_cell.length_a   1.000
_cell.length_b   1.000
_cell.length_c   1.000
_cell.angle_alpha   90.00
_cell.angle_beta   90.00
_cell.angle_gamma   90.00
#
_symmetry.space_group_name_H-M   'P 1'
#
loop_
_entity.id
_entity.type
_entity.pdbx_description
1 polymer ?
#
loop_
_entity_poly.entity_id
_entity_poly.type
_entity_poly.pdbx_seq_one_letter_code
_entity_poly.pdbx_strand_id
1 'polypeptide(L)'
;MEDKNLYQQKILEILKSDPAMSKEFIDYCLLLLAEKGYNLPPTLISQMALDLSMRLEAFITAYILNNLPLEAYQEIERMALEEKEYTQEDYNNFLNKYLPNYKEVVKQAIEDFRNIFLGLK
;
A
#
# COMPACT_ATOMS: atom_id res chain seq x y z
N MET A 1 1.35 24.09 -0.39
CA MET A 1 2.23 23.07 -0.98
C MET A 1 1.76 21.77 -0.38
N GLU A 2 1.08 20.93 -1.15
CA GLU A 2 0.56 19.63 -0.67
C GLU A 2 1.73 18.82 -0.08
N ASP A 3 1.62 18.40 1.18
CA ASP A 3 2.63 17.58 1.83
C ASP A 3 2.43 16.11 1.39
N LYS A 4 2.88 15.81 0.17
CA LYS A 4 2.73 14.49 -0.44
C LYS A 4 3.37 13.38 0.41
N ASN A 5 4.41 13.71 1.18
CA ASN A 5 5.05 12.75 2.08
C ASN A 5 4.13 12.42 3.26
N LEU A 6 3.48 13.43 3.84
CA LEU A 6 2.50 13.22 4.91
C LEU A 6 1.36 12.29 4.48
N TYR A 7 0.74 12.56 3.32
CA TYR A 7 -0.39 11.74 2.86
C TYR A 7 0.02 10.30 2.57
N GLN A 8 1.19 10.10 1.98
CA GLN A 8 1.74 8.77 1.74
C GLN A 8 1.97 8.03 3.06
N GLN A 9 2.58 8.67 4.05
CA GLN A 9 2.82 8.08 5.36
C GLN A 9 1.52 7.69 6.05
N LYS A 10 0.49 8.54 6.03
CA LYS A 10 -0.80 8.24 6.66
C LYS A 10 -1.56 7.11 5.99
N ILE A 11 -1.61 7.06 4.67
CA ILE A 11 -2.20 5.91 3.97
C ILE A 11 -1.39 4.64 4.23
N LEU A 12 -0.06 4.72 4.30
CA LEU A 12 0.76 3.56 4.64
C LEU A 12 0.52 3.08 6.08
N GLU A 13 0.35 3.98 7.05
CA GLU A 13 -0.04 3.64 8.43
C GLU A 13 -1.39 2.91 8.46
N ILE A 14 -2.39 3.43 7.73
CA ILE A 14 -3.72 2.81 7.56
C ILE A 14 -3.62 1.38 7.02
N LEU A 15 -2.72 1.15 6.07
CA LEU A 15 -2.50 -0.19 5.49
C LEU A 15 -1.72 -1.11 6.45
N LYS A 16 -0.72 -0.58 7.15
CA LYS A 16 0.16 -1.37 8.04
C LYS A 16 -0.44 -1.68 9.40
N SER A 17 -1.47 -0.96 9.82
CA SER A 17 -2.19 -1.28 11.05
C SER A 17 -2.89 -2.64 10.98
N ASP A 18 -3.00 -3.24 9.78
CA ASP A 18 -3.27 -4.68 9.58
C ASP A 18 -1.96 -5.48 9.41
N PRO A 19 -1.50 -6.21 10.45
CA PRO A 19 -0.28 -7.00 10.39
C PRO A 19 -0.35 -8.16 9.37
N ALA A 20 -1.56 -8.63 9.03
CA ALA A 20 -1.73 -9.68 8.03
C ALA A 20 -1.28 -9.17 6.64
N MET A 21 -1.63 -7.92 6.30
CA MET A 21 -1.26 -7.34 4.99
C MET A 21 0.25 -7.23 4.78
N SER A 22 1.03 -6.85 5.79
CA SER A 22 2.48 -6.67 5.63
C SER A 22 3.20 -8.00 5.33
N LYS A 23 2.80 -9.08 6.01
CA LYS A 23 3.34 -10.42 5.73
C LYS A 23 2.88 -10.93 4.37
N GLU A 24 1.61 -10.70 4.03
CA GLU A 24 1.04 -11.09 2.74
C GLU A 24 1.76 -10.43 1.55
N PHE A 25 2.22 -9.18 1.68
CA PHE A 25 2.97 -8.51 0.61
C PHE A 25 4.35 -9.10 0.34
N ILE A 26 5.09 -9.50 1.39
CA ILE A 26 6.39 -10.16 1.21
C ILE A 26 6.20 -11.54 0.58
N ASP A 27 5.25 -12.34 1.08
CA ASP A 27 4.93 -13.66 0.54
C ASP A 27 4.49 -13.56 -0.92
N TYR A 28 3.67 -12.56 -1.26
CA TYR A 28 3.29 -12.26 -2.63
C TYR A 28 4.47 -11.87 -3.53
N CYS A 29 5.41 -11.06 -3.02
CA CYS A 29 6.61 -10.66 -3.75
C CYS A 29 7.54 -11.86 -4.02
N LEU A 30 7.63 -12.82 -3.09
CA LEU A 30 8.36 -14.07 -3.31
C LEU A 30 7.75 -14.87 -4.47
N LEU A 31 6.41 -14.97 -4.53
CA LEU A 31 5.71 -15.62 -5.64
C LEU A 31 5.97 -14.92 -6.97
N LEU A 32 5.92 -13.58 -7.00
CA LEU A 32 6.24 -12.77 -8.18
C LEU A 32 7.67 -12.98 -8.68
N LEU A 33 8.64 -13.01 -7.77
CA LEU A 33 10.05 -13.27 -8.11
C LEU A 33 10.23 -14.66 -8.71
N ALA A 34 9.59 -15.66 -8.12
CA ALA A 34 9.58 -17.03 -8.65
C ALA A 34 8.91 -17.10 -10.03
N GLU A 35 7.78 -16.41 -10.22
CA GLU A 35 7.06 -16.34 -11.50
C GLU A 35 7.89 -15.66 -12.60
N LYS A 36 8.66 -14.62 -12.27
CA LYS A 36 9.61 -13.98 -13.21
C LYS A 36 10.80 -14.88 -13.56
N GLY A 37 11.03 -15.95 -12.79
CA GLY A 37 12.11 -16.90 -13.00
C GLY A 37 13.43 -16.53 -12.32
N TYR A 38 13.40 -15.68 -11.29
CA TYR A 38 14.61 -15.39 -10.51
C TYR A 38 15.06 -16.64 -9.74
N ASN A 39 16.27 -17.11 -10.04
CA ASN A 39 16.93 -18.19 -9.30
C ASN A 39 18.17 -17.62 -8.60
N LEU A 40 18.00 -17.16 -7.37
CA LEU A 40 19.03 -16.50 -6.57
C LEU A 40 19.20 -17.24 -5.23
N PRO A 41 20.36 -17.08 -4.55
CA PRO A 41 20.54 -17.56 -3.19
C PRO A 41 19.40 -17.09 -2.26
N PRO A 42 18.98 -17.91 -1.28
CA PRO A 42 17.84 -17.59 -0.41
C PRO A 42 17.93 -16.21 0.26
N THR A 43 19.12 -15.83 0.72
CA THR A 43 19.35 -14.52 1.36
C THR A 43 19.11 -13.34 0.41
N LEU A 44 19.51 -13.49 -0.86
CA LEU A 44 19.30 -12.46 -1.88
C LEU A 44 17.83 -12.43 -2.33
N ILE A 45 17.18 -13.58 -2.47
CA ILE A 45 15.73 -13.65 -2.74
C ILE A 45 14.94 -12.95 -1.65
N SER A 46 15.23 -13.24 -0.38
CA SER A 46 14.50 -12.62 0.74
C SER A 46 14.71 -11.10 0.79
N GLN A 47 15.93 -10.62 0.55
CA GLN A 47 16.19 -9.18 0.49
C GLN A 47 15.45 -8.53 -0.68
N MET A 48 15.47 -9.15 -1.86
CA MET A 48 14.75 -8.63 -3.02
C MET A 48 13.23 -8.63 -2.81
N ALA A 49 12.69 -9.64 -2.13
CA ALA A 49 11.26 -9.68 -1.80
C ALA A 49 10.87 -8.56 -0.84
N LEU A 50 11.71 -8.24 0.14
CA LEU A 50 11.51 -7.11 1.04
C LEU A 50 11.58 -5.78 0.28
N ASP A 51 12.57 -5.60 -0.59
CA ASP A 51 12.68 -4.39 -1.40
C ASP A 51 11.51 -4.22 -2.36
N LEU A 52 11.02 -5.34 -2.91
CA LEU A 52 9.86 -5.35 -3.81
C LEU A 52 8.57 -5.09 -3.04
N SER A 53 8.41 -5.60 -1.81
CA SER A 53 7.22 -5.36 -1.00
C SER A 53 7.12 -3.89 -0.60
N MET A 54 8.22 -3.23 -0.27
CA MET A 54 8.25 -1.77 -0.02
C MET A 54 7.80 -0.97 -1.25
N ARG A 55 8.17 -1.42 -2.46
CA ARG A 55 7.73 -0.79 -3.72
C ARG A 55 6.25 -1.05 -3.99
N LEU A 56 5.76 -2.26 -3.70
CA LEU A 56 4.34 -2.61 -3.81
C LEU A 56 3.50 -1.76 -2.84
N GLU A 57 3.92 -1.62 -1.58
CA GLU A 57 3.28 -0.75 -0.60
C GLU A 57 3.17 0.69 -1.11
N ALA A 58 4.28 1.28 -1.55
CA ALA A 58 4.28 2.63 -2.10
C ALA A 58 3.38 2.78 -3.34
N PHE A 59 3.33 1.74 -4.19
CA PHE A 59 2.46 1.70 -5.35
C PHE A 59 0.98 1.68 -4.97
N ILE A 60 0.59 0.80 -4.05
CA ILE A 60 -0.79 0.71 -3.52
C ILE A 60 -1.19 2.04 -2.87
N THR A 61 -0.33 2.62 -2.04
CA THR A 61 -0.56 3.92 -1.41
C THR A 61 -0.82 5.01 -2.45
N ALA A 62 0.01 5.10 -3.48
CA ALA A 62 -0.20 6.07 -4.56
C ALA A 62 -1.52 5.82 -5.30
N TYR A 63 -1.87 4.55 -5.52
CA TYR A 63 -3.12 4.17 -6.16
C TYR A 63 -4.35 4.61 -5.34
N ILE A 64 -4.33 4.41 -4.02
CA ILE A 64 -5.38 4.87 -3.10
C ILE A 64 -5.48 6.39 -3.14
N LEU A 65 -4.37 7.11 -2.99
CA LEU A 65 -4.36 8.58 -3.02
C LEU A 65 -4.97 9.12 -4.32
N ASN A 66 -4.61 8.55 -5.46
CA ASN A 66 -5.15 8.97 -6.77
C ASN A 66 -6.67 8.72 -6.92
N ASN A 67 -7.27 7.87 -6.08
CA ASN A 67 -8.71 7.60 -6.07
C ASN A 67 -9.46 8.31 -4.94
N LEU A 68 -8.76 9.01 -4.05
CA LEU A 68 -9.39 9.76 -2.97
C LEU A 68 -9.93 11.12 -3.45
N PRO A 69 -11.11 11.54 -2.97
CA PRO A 69 -11.63 12.87 -3.24
C PRO A 69 -10.87 13.93 -2.43
N LEU A 70 -10.94 15.20 -2.84
CA LEU A 70 -10.18 16.30 -2.23
C LEU A 70 -10.46 16.45 -0.72
N GLU A 71 -11.71 16.23 -0.30
CA GLU A 71 -12.14 16.30 1.09
C GLU A 71 -11.45 15.27 1.98
N ALA A 72 -10.99 14.15 1.41
CA ALA A 72 -10.25 13.14 2.15
C ALA A 72 -8.85 13.64 2.54
N TYR A 73 -8.23 14.49 1.72
CA TYR A 73 -6.91 15.05 2.02
C TYR A 73 -6.96 15.99 3.23
N GLN A 74 -8.01 16.82 3.32
CA GLN A 74 -8.23 17.69 4.47
C GLN A 74 -8.42 16.87 5.76
N GLU A 75 -9.11 15.74 5.67
CA GLU A 75 -9.28 14.83 6.80
C GLU A 75 -7.95 14.17 7.19
N ILE A 76 -7.12 13.74 6.22
CA ILE A 76 -5.77 13.22 6.50
C ILE A 76 -4.91 14.28 7.21
N GLU A 77 -4.96 15.53 6.77
CA GLU A 77 -4.26 16.63 7.44
C GLU A 77 -4.74 16.82 8.88
N ARG A 78 -6.06 16.79 9.10
CA ARG A 78 -6.62 16.87 10.45
C ARG A 78 -6.13 15.71 11.31
N MET A 79 -6.17 14.49 10.78
CA MET A 79 -5.70 13.28 11.47
C MET A 79 -4.20 13.32 11.78
N ALA A 80 -3.41 14.01 10.95
CA ALA A 80 -1.98 14.18 11.19
C ALA A 80 -1.66 15.23 12.26
N LEU A 81 -2.50 16.25 12.41
CA LEU A 81 -2.29 17.35 13.35
C LEU A 81 -2.84 17.05 14.74
N GLU A 82 -3.78 16.12 14.86
CA GLU A 82 -4.30 15.68 16.15
C GLU A 82 -3.23 14.83 16.89
N GLU A 83 -2.90 15.21 18.13
CA GLU A 83 -2.06 14.40 19.04
C GLU A 83 -2.81 13.19 19.60
N LYS A 84 -3.60 12.51 18.77
CA LYS A 84 -4.40 11.33 19.10
C LYS A 84 -3.88 10.13 18.32
N GLU A 85 -3.79 8.99 18.98
CA GLU A 85 -3.60 7.70 18.30
C GLU A 85 -4.90 7.25 17.66
N TYR A 86 -4.84 6.95 16.36
CA TYR A 86 -5.95 6.43 15.58
C TYR A 86 -5.93 4.90 15.59
N THR A 87 -7.11 4.30 15.80
CA THR A 87 -7.29 2.85 15.79
C THR A 87 -7.48 2.32 14.37
N GLN A 88 -7.34 0.99 14.20
CA GLN A 88 -7.69 0.32 12.93
C GLN A 88 -9.14 0.62 12.51
N GLU A 89 -10.06 0.71 13.47
CA GLU A 89 -11.47 1.02 13.18
C GLU A 89 -11.62 2.45 12.64
N ASP A 90 -10.92 3.43 13.22
CA ASP A 90 -10.91 4.81 12.72
C ASP A 90 -10.40 4.88 11.28
N TYR A 91 -9.33 4.14 10.98
CA TYR A 91 -8.75 4.06 9.64
C TYR A 91 -9.66 3.35 8.64
N ASN A 92 -10.32 2.26 9.05
CA ASN A 92 -11.32 1.58 8.22
C ASN A 92 -12.51 2.50 7.96
N ASN A 93 -12.96 3.27 8.95
CA ASN A 93 -14.04 4.23 8.81
C ASN A 93 -13.67 5.36 7.84
N PHE A 94 -12.43 5.87 7.90
CA PHE A 94 -11.91 6.84 6.94
C PHE A 94 -11.98 6.29 5.51
N LEU A 95 -11.42 5.10 5.26
CA LEU A 95 -11.43 4.50 3.93
C LEU A 95 -12.85 4.19 3.46
N ASN A 96 -13.71 3.63 4.30
CA ASN A 96 -15.11 3.35 3.93
C ASN A 96 -15.91 4.61 3.61
N LYS A 97 -15.60 5.74 4.26
CA LYS A 97 -16.25 7.03 4.02
C LYS A 97 -15.84 7.65 2.69
N TYR A 98 -14.55 7.68 2.38
CA TYR A 98 -14.01 8.42 1.23
C TYR A 98 -13.67 7.55 0.02
N LEU A 99 -13.51 6.24 0.22
CA LEU A 99 -13.22 5.24 -0.80
C LEU A 99 -13.89 3.90 -0.43
N PRO A 100 -15.24 3.80 -0.47
CA PRO A 100 -15.97 2.61 -0.03
C PRO A 100 -15.60 1.32 -0.79
N ASN A 101 -15.02 1.45 -1.99
CA ASN A 101 -14.46 0.36 -2.80
C ASN A 101 -12.93 0.21 -2.66
N TYR A 102 -12.33 0.64 -1.55
CA TYR A 102 -10.86 0.64 -1.40
C TYR A 102 -10.26 -0.76 -1.54
N LYS A 103 -10.98 -1.82 -1.17
CA LYS A 103 -10.51 -3.21 -1.31
C LYS A 103 -10.34 -3.59 -2.78
N GLU A 104 -11.29 -3.22 -3.63
CA GLU A 104 -11.20 -3.39 -5.07
C GLU A 104 -10.07 -2.55 -5.66
N VAL A 105 -9.88 -1.32 -5.18
CA VAL A 105 -8.76 -0.45 -5.61
C VAL A 105 -7.41 -1.06 -5.24
N VAL A 106 -7.25 -1.58 -4.02
CA VAL A 106 -6.03 -2.28 -3.58
C VAL A 106 -5.79 -3.52 -4.44
N LYS A 107 -6.84 -4.31 -4.71
CA LYS A 107 -6.72 -5.49 -5.58
C LYS A 107 -6.26 -5.11 -6.99
N GLN A 108 -6.84 -4.07 -7.59
CA GLN A 108 -6.42 -3.58 -8.90
C GLN A 108 -4.97 -3.09 -8.88
N ALA A 109 -4.58 -2.37 -7.83
CA ALA A 109 -3.20 -1.89 -7.68
C ALA A 109 -2.19 -3.04 -7.62
N ILE A 110 -2.52 -4.12 -6.91
CA ILE A 110 -1.69 -5.34 -6.84
C ILE A 110 -1.58 -6.00 -8.23
N GLU A 111 -2.69 -6.13 -8.95
CA GLU A 111 -2.73 -6.73 -10.28
C GLU A 111 -1.93 -5.91 -11.31
N ASP A 112 -2.09 -4.59 -11.30
CA ASP A 112 -1.33 -3.67 -12.15
C ASP A 112 0.17 -3.73 -11.83
N PHE A 113 0.53 -3.74 -10.54
CA PHE A 113 1.93 -3.87 -10.11
C PHE A 113 2.54 -5.17 -10.64
N ARG A 114 1.83 -6.29 -10.53
CA ARG A 114 2.26 -7.57 -11.11
C ARG A 114 2.45 -7.50 -12.61
N ASN A 115 1.49 -6.93 -13.34
CA ASN A 115 1.57 -6.83 -14.80
C ASN A 115 2.78 -6.00 -15.22
N ILE A 116 3.02 -4.86 -14.56
CA ILE A 116 4.20 -4.02 -14.75
C ILE A 116 5.49 -4.81 -14.47
N PHE A 117 5.57 -5.49 -13.33
CA PHE A 117 6.76 -6.24 -12.94
C PHE A 117 7.07 -7.40 -13.90
N LEU A 118 6.05 -8.15 -14.30
CA LEU A 118 6.18 -9.27 -15.24
C LEU A 118 6.38 -8.81 -16.68
N GLY A 119 6.03 -7.57 -17.01
CA GLY A 119 6.07 -7.04 -18.38
C GLY A 119 4.90 -7.52 -19.24
N LEU A 120 3.78 -7.86 -18.60
CA LEU A 120 2.53 -8.20 -19.25
C LEU A 120 1.80 -6.88 -19.54
N LYS A 121 1.58 -6.57 -20.82
CA LYS A 121 0.78 -5.42 -21.26
C LYS A 121 -0.65 -5.86 -21.54
#